data_AF-A0A2E8IGI2-F1
#
_entry.id   AF-A0A2E8IGI2-F1
#
_cell.length_a   1.000
_cell.length_b   1.000
_cell.length_c   1.000
_cell.angle_alpha   90.00
_cell.angle_beta   90.00
_cell.angle_gamma   90.00
#
_symmetry.space_group_name_H-M   'P 1'
#
loop_
_entity.id
_entity.type
_entity.pdbx_description
1 polymer ?
#
loop_
_entity_poly.entity_id
_entity_poly.type
_entity_poly.pdbx_seq_one_letter_code
_entity_poly.pdbx_strand_id
1 'polypeptide(L)'
;MRILFKLLLVLLTTGLFTACQSQNSEVTHSDTALWPDIEKTAKPWTRWWWMGSAVDKSNIKEHLVAFEKAGLGGVEITPIYGAKGEEEQFLEFLSPEYLELLDYTITTADSLGLGVDMVLGTGWPYGGPQVEREFAATKLVVQKYELAQGKAFDQELKPDPKERQPASLNAVLAYDTAGNFKDLTKEVRDGKLSWTPEDASYTVYALFTGKTGQKVKRAAPGGAGYTLDHYSKEAFVDYIQPYDSAFAEIKGQLRAIFNDSYEVYGTDFTPKFFEQFEKLRGYDLKPHINLLLSDSDNDLGNRV
;
A
#
# COMPACT_ATOMS: atom_id res chain seq x y z
N MET A 1 24.75 -17.71 -88.86
CA MET A 1 25.76 -18.16 -89.85
C MET A 1 26.90 -17.14 -89.73
N ARG A 2 28.00 -17.36 -89.03
CA ARG A 2 28.99 -18.45 -89.10
C ARG A 2 30.05 -17.97 -88.08
N ILE A 3 30.35 -18.65 -86.99
CA ILE A 3 31.33 -19.75 -86.91
C ILE A 3 31.62 -19.97 -85.41
N LEU A 4 31.93 -21.22 -85.04
CA LEU A 4 32.55 -21.66 -83.78
C LEU A 4 31.63 -21.93 -82.57
N PHE A 5 30.53 -22.63 -82.87
CA PHE A 5 30.01 -23.70 -82.01
C PHE A 5 30.86 -24.96 -82.28
N LYS A 6 32.09 -25.05 -81.75
CA LYS A 6 32.97 -26.24 -81.86
C LYS A 6 34.21 -26.07 -80.97
N LEU A 7 34.05 -26.30 -79.67
CA LEU A 7 35.05 -26.87 -78.75
C LEU A 7 34.43 -26.92 -77.35
N LEU A 8 33.32 -27.64 -77.29
CA LEU A 8 32.99 -28.44 -76.12
C LEU A 8 34.07 -29.52 -76.04
N LEU A 9 34.59 -29.78 -74.84
CA LEU A 9 35.48 -30.90 -74.50
C LEU A 9 36.95 -30.75 -74.96
N VAL A 10 37.79 -30.25 -74.05
CA VAL A 10 39.21 -30.64 -73.76
C VAL A 10 39.91 -29.44 -73.13
N LEU A 11 39.61 -29.21 -71.85
CA LEU A 11 40.51 -28.69 -70.81
C LEU A 11 39.75 -28.73 -69.47
N LEU A 12 39.11 -29.88 -69.23
CA LEU A 12 38.97 -30.41 -67.88
C LEU A 12 40.39 -30.88 -67.49
N THR A 13 40.80 -30.61 -66.25
CA THR A 13 42.07 -31.03 -65.61
C THR A 13 43.33 -30.23 -65.98
N THR A 14 43.44 -28.99 -65.48
CA THR A 14 44.63 -28.45 -64.78
C THR A 14 44.34 -27.01 -64.38
N GLY A 15 43.93 -26.82 -63.13
CA GLY A 15 43.64 -25.50 -62.55
C GLY A 15 43.07 -25.63 -61.14
N LEU A 16 43.48 -26.66 -60.40
CA LEU A 16 43.39 -26.65 -58.94
C LEU A 16 44.49 -25.69 -58.44
N PHE A 17 44.15 -24.95 -57.39
CA PHE A 17 44.99 -24.02 -56.63
C PHE A 17 45.15 -22.63 -57.24
N THR A 18 44.09 -21.81 -57.14
CA THR A 18 44.22 -20.48 -56.50
C THR A 18 42.84 -19.90 -56.20
N ALA A 19 42.71 -19.33 -55.01
CA ALA A 19 41.61 -18.46 -54.55
C ALA A 19 40.30 -19.13 -54.09
N CYS A 20 40.40 -20.12 -53.20
CA CYS A 20 39.54 -20.07 -52.01
C CYS A 20 40.19 -19.06 -51.05
N GLN A 21 40.04 -17.76 -51.33
CA GLN A 21 40.06 -16.80 -50.25
C GLN A 21 38.73 -17.00 -49.53
N SER A 22 38.77 -17.77 -48.45
CA SER A 22 37.78 -17.57 -47.40
C SER A 22 37.83 -16.07 -47.10
N GLN A 23 36.79 -15.33 -47.50
CA GLN A 23 36.44 -14.12 -46.79
C GLN A 23 36.06 -14.59 -45.39
N ASN A 24 37.08 -14.80 -44.55
CA ASN A 24 36.97 -14.49 -43.14
C ASN A 24 36.63 -13.00 -43.14
N SER A 25 35.34 -12.72 -43.26
CA SER A 25 34.80 -11.53 -42.64
C SER A 25 35.06 -11.77 -41.17
N GLU A 26 36.25 -11.39 -40.69
CA GLU A 26 36.41 -11.05 -39.29
C GLU A 26 35.35 -9.99 -39.06
N VAL A 27 34.23 -10.41 -38.50
CA VAL A 27 33.33 -9.50 -37.82
C VAL A 27 34.17 -8.97 -36.69
N THR A 28 34.86 -7.86 -36.96
CA THR A 28 35.40 -7.00 -35.93
C THR A 28 34.18 -6.49 -35.18
N HIS A 29 33.78 -7.22 -34.14
CA HIS A 29 32.90 -6.71 -33.10
C HIS A 29 33.63 -5.53 -32.46
N SER A 30 33.43 -4.33 -33.02
CA SER A 30 33.80 -3.09 -32.37
C SER A 30 32.87 -2.89 -31.17
N ASP A 31 33.45 -2.72 -29.98
CA ASP A 31 32.83 -2.32 -28.71
C ASP A 31 31.63 -3.19 -28.25
N THR A 32 31.81 -4.37 -27.65
CA THR A 32 32.30 -4.68 -26.28
C THR A 32 31.61 -3.99 -25.09
N ALA A 33 30.28 -3.88 -25.11
CA ALA A 33 29.50 -4.12 -23.89
C ALA A 33 28.12 -4.73 -24.24
N LEU A 34 27.93 -6.02 -23.94
CA LEU A 34 26.61 -6.70 -24.01
C LEU A 34 25.63 -6.18 -22.96
N TRP A 35 26.15 -5.48 -21.94
CA TRP A 35 25.41 -4.97 -20.80
C TRP A 35 25.50 -3.44 -20.77
N PRO A 36 24.42 -2.73 -20.40
CA PRO A 36 24.46 -1.29 -20.24
C PRO A 36 25.41 -0.88 -19.12
N ASP A 37 25.77 0.40 -19.07
CA ASP A 37 26.53 0.97 -17.97
C ASP A 37 25.84 0.68 -16.63
N ILE A 38 26.63 0.25 -15.64
CA ILE A 38 26.12 -0.09 -14.31
C ILE A 38 25.84 1.21 -13.56
N GLU A 39 24.58 1.61 -13.52
CA GLU A 39 24.10 2.69 -12.67
C GLU A 39 23.83 2.23 -11.23
N LYS A 40 23.61 3.18 -10.31
CA LYS A 40 23.26 2.88 -8.91
C LYS A 40 21.97 2.06 -8.75
N THR A 41 21.09 2.09 -9.73
CA THR A 41 19.86 1.27 -9.79
C THR A 41 20.13 -0.20 -10.15
N ALA A 42 21.28 -0.53 -10.75
CA ALA A 42 21.69 -1.89 -11.07
C ALA A 42 22.44 -2.58 -9.92
N LYS A 43 22.84 -1.83 -8.89
CA LYS A 43 23.50 -2.35 -7.67
C LYS A 43 22.46 -2.79 -6.63
N PRO A 44 22.80 -3.69 -5.69
CA PRO A 44 21.94 -4.00 -4.55
C PRO A 44 21.83 -2.79 -3.60
N TRP A 45 20.73 -2.74 -2.86
CA TRP A 45 20.43 -1.69 -1.87
C TRP A 45 20.23 -2.32 -0.49
N THR A 46 20.36 -1.52 0.56
CA THR A 46 20.14 -1.98 1.93
C THR A 46 19.03 -1.18 2.61
N ARG A 47 18.27 -1.88 3.46
CA ARG A 47 17.40 -1.22 4.43
C ARG A 47 18.25 -0.72 5.59
N TRP A 48 18.01 0.51 6.01
CA TRP A 48 18.77 1.19 7.04
C TRP A 48 17.83 1.73 8.13
N TRP A 49 17.74 0.97 9.23
CA TRP A 49 16.87 1.33 10.34
C TRP A 49 17.51 2.43 11.19
N TRP A 50 16.82 3.55 11.28
CA TRP A 50 17.17 4.65 12.16
C TRP A 50 16.46 4.44 13.50
N MET A 51 17.13 3.68 14.37
CA MET A 51 16.63 3.34 15.70
C MET A 51 16.50 4.61 16.55
N GLY A 52 15.27 4.99 16.90
CA GLY A 52 14.99 6.20 17.68
C GLY A 52 15.34 7.49 16.94
N SER A 53 15.62 7.39 15.64
CA SER A 53 16.27 8.45 14.86
C SER A 53 17.56 8.99 15.50
N ALA A 54 18.22 8.19 16.35
CA ALA A 54 19.46 8.57 17.04
C ALA A 54 20.66 8.44 16.08
N VAL A 55 20.79 9.41 15.18
CA VAL A 55 21.84 9.47 14.17
C VAL A 55 22.54 10.83 14.22
N ASP A 56 23.80 10.86 13.78
CA ASP A 56 24.57 12.10 13.66
C ASP A 56 25.36 12.13 12.35
N LYS A 57 25.80 13.33 11.97
CA LYS A 57 26.49 13.57 10.69
C LYS A 57 27.76 12.74 10.52
N SER A 58 28.52 12.52 11.60
CA SER A 58 29.78 11.78 11.53
C SER A 58 29.52 10.31 11.17
N ASN A 59 28.64 9.67 11.94
CA ASN A 59 28.27 8.27 11.72
C ASN A 59 27.51 8.06 10.40
N ILE A 60 26.63 9.00 10.01
CA ILE A 60 25.96 8.96 8.70
C ILE A 60 27.00 8.91 7.57
N LYS A 61 27.98 9.82 7.59
CA LYS A 61 29.00 9.88 6.54
C LYS A 61 29.85 8.61 6.52
N GLU A 62 30.26 8.13 7.69
CA GLU A 62 31.06 6.90 7.80
C GLU A 62 30.31 5.69 7.22
N HIS A 63 29.03 5.53 7.57
CA HIS A 63 28.19 4.45 7.05
C HIS A 63 27.99 4.54 5.53
N LEU A 64 27.68 5.73 4.99
CA LEU A 64 27.50 5.92 3.55
C LEU A 64 28.78 5.61 2.76
N VAL A 65 29.95 6.02 3.27
CA VAL A 65 31.25 5.66 2.66
C VAL A 65 31.48 4.14 2.73
N ALA A 66 31.11 3.49 3.83
CA ALA A 66 31.22 2.04 3.93
C ALA A 66 30.27 1.30 2.96
N PHE A 67 29.04 1.80 2.79
CA PHE A 67 28.06 1.26 1.86
C PHE A 67 28.49 1.39 0.40
N GLU A 68 29.04 2.55 0.01
CA GLU A 68 29.61 2.76 -1.32
C GLU A 68 30.76 1.78 -1.58
N LYS A 69 31.71 1.67 -0.66
CA LYS A 69 32.85 0.72 -0.76
C LYS A 69 32.42 -0.74 -0.83
N ALA A 70 31.29 -1.08 -0.19
CA ALA A 70 30.70 -2.42 -0.25
C ALA A 70 29.98 -2.70 -1.59
N GLY A 71 29.88 -1.71 -2.47
CA GLY A 71 29.25 -1.83 -3.79
C GLY A 71 27.73 -1.64 -3.77
N LEU A 72 27.16 -1.03 -2.74
CA LEU A 72 25.74 -0.72 -2.70
C LEU A 72 25.39 0.45 -3.65
N GLY A 73 24.16 0.44 -4.14
CA GLY A 73 23.58 1.51 -4.96
C GLY A 73 22.83 2.56 -4.15
N GLY A 74 22.45 2.24 -2.92
CA GLY A 74 21.69 3.13 -2.07
C GLY A 74 21.17 2.49 -0.80
N VAL A 75 20.44 3.29 -0.05
CA VAL A 75 19.83 2.96 1.23
C VAL A 75 18.35 3.28 1.22
N GLU A 76 17.56 2.52 1.96
CA GLU A 76 16.18 2.85 2.31
C GLU A 76 16.10 3.15 3.81
N ILE A 77 15.77 4.39 4.18
CA ILE A 77 15.70 4.84 5.56
C ILE A 77 14.34 4.48 6.16
N THR A 78 14.36 3.66 7.20
CA THR A 78 13.18 3.37 8.03
C THR A 78 13.38 3.90 9.45
N PRO A 79 12.77 5.04 9.83
CA PRO A 79 12.71 5.47 11.23
C PRO A 79 11.88 4.47 12.05
N ILE A 80 12.42 4.02 13.17
CA ILE A 80 11.80 2.98 14.00
C ILE A 80 12.09 3.25 15.49
N TYR A 81 11.45 2.50 16.40
CA TYR A 81 11.71 2.61 17.85
C TYR A 81 13.21 2.61 18.18
N GLY A 82 13.57 3.28 19.27
CA GLY A 82 14.96 3.41 19.69
C GLY A 82 15.52 2.25 20.50
N ALA A 83 16.84 2.20 20.58
CA ALA A 83 17.55 1.30 21.45
C ALA A 83 17.42 1.77 22.91
N LYS A 84 17.11 0.84 23.82
CA LYS A 84 16.98 1.14 25.24
C LYS A 84 18.30 1.67 25.81
N GLY A 85 18.25 2.77 26.55
CA GLY A 85 19.42 3.42 27.14
C GLY A 85 19.96 4.59 26.32
N GLU A 86 19.47 4.78 25.09
CA GLU A 86 19.88 5.87 24.19
C GLU A 86 18.79 6.95 24.08
N GLU A 87 17.82 6.99 25.00
CA GLU A 87 16.65 7.87 24.91
C GLU A 87 17.00 9.37 24.82
N GLU A 88 18.14 9.79 25.40
CA GLU A 88 18.64 11.17 25.32
C GLU A 88 19.10 11.57 23.91
N GLN A 89 19.38 10.60 23.04
CA GLN A 89 19.83 10.81 21.66
C GLN A 89 18.68 10.76 20.65
N PHE A 90 17.47 10.44 21.11
CA PHE A 90 16.33 10.27 20.22
C PHE A 90 15.88 11.58 19.61
N LEU A 91 15.50 11.51 18.33
CA LEU A 91 14.92 12.64 17.61
C LEU A 91 13.47 12.32 17.25
N GLU A 92 12.58 13.29 17.48
CA GLU A 92 11.21 13.16 17.03
C GLU A 92 11.16 13.17 15.50
N PHE A 93 10.38 12.26 14.95
CA PHE A 93 10.17 12.18 13.52
C PHE A 93 9.58 13.48 12.97
N LEU A 94 10.17 14.01 11.89
CA LEU A 94 9.87 15.32 11.30
C LEU A 94 10.23 16.54 12.16
N SER A 95 10.99 16.41 13.25
CA SER A 95 11.57 17.59 13.91
C SER A 95 12.56 18.32 12.99
N PRO A 96 12.82 19.62 13.20
CA PRO A 96 13.81 20.36 12.42
C PRO A 96 15.18 19.68 12.39
N GLU A 97 15.63 19.12 13.51
CA GLU A 97 16.90 18.39 13.63
C GLU A 97 16.90 17.09 12.84
N TYR A 98 15.77 16.35 12.87
CA TYR A 98 15.60 15.15 12.03
C TYR A 98 15.69 15.49 10.54
N LEU A 99 15.02 16.56 10.10
CA LEU A 99 15.02 17.00 8.71
C LEU A 99 16.40 17.49 8.25
N GLU A 100 17.16 18.17 9.13
CA GLU A 100 18.56 18.54 8.86
C GLU A 100 19.44 17.30 8.61
N LEU A 101 19.29 16.26 9.42
CA LEU A 101 20.04 15.02 9.28
C LEU A 101 19.61 14.21 8.06
N LEU A 102 18.32 14.23 7.72
CA LEU A 102 17.81 13.65 6.48
C LEU A 102 18.40 14.35 5.25
N ASP A 103 18.37 15.69 5.20
CA ASP A 103 18.96 16.47 4.10
C ASP A 103 20.48 16.24 4.00
N TYR A 104 21.18 16.20 5.14
CA TYR A 104 22.60 15.84 5.18
C TYR A 104 22.86 14.43 4.64
N THR A 105 22.00 13.46 4.97
CA THR A 105 22.11 12.08 4.48
C THR A 105 21.93 12.02 2.97
N ILE A 106 20.88 12.68 2.44
CA ILE A 106 20.58 12.70 1.00
C ILE A 106 21.73 13.34 0.22
N THR A 107 22.19 14.52 0.64
CA THR A 107 23.27 15.25 -0.03
C THR A 107 24.61 14.51 0.04
N THR A 108 24.92 13.87 1.17
CA THR A 108 26.13 13.06 1.32
C THR A 108 26.07 11.80 0.45
N ALA A 109 24.93 11.11 0.44
CA ALA A 109 24.73 9.92 -0.39
C ALA A 109 24.87 10.26 -1.88
N ASP A 110 24.28 11.36 -2.34
CA ASP A 110 24.39 11.82 -3.73
C ASP A 110 25.85 12.10 -4.12
N SER A 111 26.62 12.75 -3.23
CA SER A 111 28.05 13.01 -3.47
C SER A 111 28.90 11.74 -3.62
N LEU A 112 28.41 10.60 -3.13
CA LEU A 112 29.04 9.28 -3.22
C LEU A 112 28.44 8.43 -4.36
N GLY A 113 27.50 8.96 -5.14
CA GLY A 113 26.80 8.21 -6.19
C GLY A 113 25.79 7.19 -5.66
N LEU A 114 25.38 7.30 -4.39
CA LEU A 114 24.32 6.50 -3.79
C LEU A 114 22.94 7.14 -4.01
N GLY A 115 21.88 6.36 -3.87
CA GLY A 115 20.51 6.85 -3.77
C GLY A 115 19.95 6.69 -2.36
N VAL A 116 18.91 7.46 -2.05
CA VAL A 116 18.19 7.40 -0.78
C VAL A 116 16.71 7.25 -1.06
N ASP A 117 16.14 6.18 -0.54
CA ASP A 117 14.70 5.97 -0.41
C ASP A 117 14.30 6.09 1.05
N MET A 118 13.00 6.17 1.32
CA MET A 118 12.49 6.26 2.67
C MET A 118 11.06 5.72 2.78
N VAL A 119 10.66 5.17 3.92
CA VAL A 119 9.24 4.95 4.20
C VAL A 119 8.47 6.27 4.40
N LEU A 120 7.20 6.33 4.02
CA LEU A 120 6.34 7.45 4.40
C LEU A 120 5.85 7.24 5.83
N GLY A 121 6.53 7.85 6.80
CA GLY A 121 6.22 7.71 8.23
C GLY A 121 7.27 6.94 9.01
N THR A 122 6.84 6.21 10.04
CA THR A 122 7.74 5.45 10.92
C THR A 122 7.15 4.07 11.16
N GLY A 123 8.00 3.04 11.30
CA GLY A 123 7.53 1.67 11.45
C GLY A 123 6.53 1.28 10.35
N TRP A 124 5.44 0.59 10.73
CA TRP A 124 4.37 0.18 9.82
C TRP A 124 3.09 -0.17 10.60
N PRO A 125 1.89 -0.15 10.01
CA PRO A 125 1.55 0.40 8.69
C PRO A 125 1.58 1.92 8.70
N TYR A 126 1.27 2.55 7.56
CA TYR A 126 1.15 4.01 7.48
C TYR A 126 0.14 4.54 8.51
N GLY A 127 0.61 5.52 9.25
CA GLY A 127 -0.07 6.12 10.38
C GLY A 127 0.87 7.03 11.15
N GLY A 128 0.35 7.64 12.20
CA GLY A 128 1.11 8.57 13.02
C GLY A 128 0.21 9.46 13.87
N PRO A 129 0.81 10.38 14.65
CA PRO A 129 0.05 11.25 15.55
C PRO A 129 -0.92 12.18 14.81
N GLN A 130 -0.65 12.49 13.54
CA GLN A 130 -1.51 13.32 12.69
C GLN A 130 -2.78 12.61 12.26
N VAL A 131 -2.83 11.27 12.32
CA VAL A 131 -4.03 10.53 11.90
C VAL A 131 -5.09 10.68 12.98
N GLU A 132 -6.02 11.60 12.74
CA GLU A 132 -7.19 11.76 13.57
C GLU A 132 -8.05 10.50 13.55
N ARG A 133 -8.85 10.31 14.60
CA ARG A 133 -9.68 9.12 14.72
C ARG A 133 -10.65 8.99 13.54
N GLU A 134 -11.15 10.11 12.99
CA GLU A 134 -12.02 10.11 11.81
C GLU A 134 -11.36 9.43 10.60
N PHE A 135 -10.06 9.65 10.38
CA PHE A 135 -9.28 9.07 9.29
C PHE A 135 -8.59 7.75 9.65
N ALA A 136 -8.74 7.25 10.88
CA ALA A 136 -8.18 5.97 11.29
C ALA A 136 -8.90 4.77 10.65
N ALA A 137 -8.17 3.66 10.47
CA ALA A 137 -8.65 2.41 9.90
C ALA A 137 -9.98 1.94 10.50
N THR A 138 -10.86 1.49 9.61
CA THR A 138 -12.26 1.16 9.91
C THR A 138 -12.57 -0.31 9.72
N LYS A 139 -13.66 -0.77 10.32
CA LYS A 139 -14.18 -2.13 10.20
C LYS A 139 -15.70 -2.15 10.21
N LEU A 140 -16.30 -3.22 9.70
CA LEU A 140 -17.72 -3.46 9.79
C LEU A 140 -18.05 -3.99 11.19
N VAL A 141 -19.00 -3.35 11.86
CA VAL A 141 -19.60 -3.86 13.09
C VAL A 141 -21.07 -4.11 12.82
N VAL A 142 -21.54 -5.31 13.14
CA VAL A 142 -22.90 -5.77 12.82
C VAL A 142 -23.66 -6.06 14.09
N GLN A 143 -24.93 -5.66 14.15
CA GLN A 143 -25.91 -6.12 15.13
C GLN A 143 -27.14 -6.66 14.42
N LYS A 144 -27.64 -7.80 14.89
CA LYS A 144 -28.81 -8.47 14.34
C LYS A 144 -29.96 -8.41 15.35
N TYR A 145 -31.17 -8.13 14.87
CA TYR A 145 -32.40 -8.10 15.66
C TYR A 145 -33.48 -8.92 14.96
N GLU A 146 -34.07 -9.89 15.66
CA GLU A 146 -35.20 -10.67 15.14
C GLU A 146 -36.52 -10.00 15.49
N LEU A 147 -37.27 -9.58 14.48
CA LEU A 147 -38.55 -8.88 14.63
C LEU A 147 -39.69 -9.76 14.08
N ALA A 148 -40.62 -10.12 14.96
CA ALA A 148 -41.80 -10.88 14.58
C ALA A 148 -42.86 -10.00 13.90
N GLN A 149 -43.57 -10.57 12.93
CA GLN A 149 -44.70 -9.91 12.27
C GLN A 149 -45.70 -9.33 13.27
N GLY A 150 -46.14 -8.09 13.03
CA GLY A 150 -47.14 -7.38 13.83
C GLY A 150 -46.64 -6.88 15.18
N LYS A 151 -45.39 -7.15 15.56
CA LYS A 151 -44.82 -6.71 16.84
C LYS A 151 -44.02 -5.43 16.66
N ALA A 152 -44.42 -4.38 17.37
CA ALA A 152 -43.68 -3.12 17.38
C ALA A 152 -42.25 -3.31 17.93
N PHE A 153 -41.29 -2.73 17.22
CA PHE A 153 -39.91 -2.59 17.63
C PHE A 153 -39.60 -1.11 17.83
N ASP A 154 -39.15 -0.74 19.02
CA ASP A 154 -38.85 0.64 19.37
C ASP A 154 -37.62 0.69 20.28
N GLN A 155 -36.43 0.56 19.68
CA GLN A 155 -35.17 0.43 20.42
C GLN A 155 -34.04 1.23 19.78
N GLU A 156 -33.10 1.65 20.63
CA GLU A 156 -31.86 2.26 20.20
C GLU A 156 -30.93 1.18 19.61
N LEU A 157 -30.40 1.44 18.41
CA LEU A 157 -29.45 0.57 17.73
C LEU A 157 -28.04 0.95 18.19
N LYS A 158 -27.39 0.03 18.90
CA LYS A 158 -26.04 0.23 19.43
C LYS A 158 -25.15 -0.93 19.03
N PRO A 159 -23.85 -0.71 18.76
CA PRO A 159 -22.90 -1.80 18.61
C PRO A 159 -22.84 -2.66 19.89
N ASP A 160 -22.33 -3.90 19.75
CA ASP A 160 -22.10 -4.80 20.90
C ASP A 160 -21.28 -4.06 21.98
N PRO A 161 -21.63 -4.18 23.28
CA PRO A 161 -20.82 -3.62 24.36
C PRO A 161 -19.35 -4.05 24.39
N LYS A 162 -18.99 -5.15 23.72
CA LYS A 162 -17.61 -5.61 23.53
C LYS A 162 -16.83 -4.74 22.54
N GLU A 163 -17.51 -3.97 21.69
CA GLU A 163 -16.88 -3.03 20.79
C GLU A 163 -16.31 -1.85 21.60
N ARG A 164 -14.99 -1.85 21.80
CA ARG A 164 -14.31 -0.84 22.63
C ARG A 164 -14.04 0.44 21.87
N GLN A 165 -14.08 0.41 20.54
CA GLN A 165 -13.85 1.57 19.70
C GLN A 165 -15.19 2.21 19.30
N PRO A 166 -15.22 3.53 19.03
CA PRO A 166 -16.41 4.17 18.51
C PRO A 166 -16.85 3.53 17.19
N ALA A 167 -18.16 3.39 17.01
CA ALA A 167 -18.77 2.93 15.78
C ALA A 167 -20.00 3.79 15.45
N SER A 168 -20.08 4.23 14.20
CA SER A 168 -21.18 5.08 13.71
C SER A 168 -22.13 4.25 12.86
N LEU A 169 -23.43 4.36 13.09
CA LEU A 169 -24.44 3.64 12.31
C LEU A 169 -24.38 4.10 10.83
N ASN A 170 -24.21 3.13 9.92
CA ASN A 170 -24.06 3.36 8.49
C ASN A 170 -25.33 2.96 7.72
N ALA A 171 -25.92 1.80 8.04
CA ALA A 171 -27.13 1.31 7.39
C ALA A 171 -27.97 0.43 8.33
N VAL A 172 -29.28 0.38 8.09
CA VAL A 172 -30.21 -0.53 8.77
C VAL A 172 -31.03 -1.26 7.72
N LEU A 173 -30.84 -2.57 7.63
CA LEU A 173 -31.32 -3.38 6.51
C LEU A 173 -32.11 -4.58 7.04
N ALA A 174 -33.27 -4.87 6.47
CA ALA A 174 -34.14 -5.95 6.93
C ALA A 174 -34.37 -6.98 5.83
N TYR A 175 -34.31 -8.26 6.20
CA TYR A 175 -34.55 -9.40 5.31
C TYR A 175 -35.56 -10.35 5.94
N ASP A 176 -36.56 -10.77 5.18
CA ASP A 176 -37.44 -11.86 5.58
C ASP A 176 -36.93 -13.22 5.07
N THR A 177 -37.62 -14.30 5.45
CA THR A 177 -37.25 -15.67 5.04
C THR A 177 -37.54 -15.97 3.56
N ALA A 178 -38.34 -15.14 2.90
CA ALA A 178 -38.61 -15.25 1.46
C ALA A 178 -37.58 -14.50 0.60
N GLY A 179 -36.62 -13.80 1.23
CA GLY A 179 -35.60 -13.01 0.57
C GLY A 179 -36.05 -11.60 0.19
N ASN A 180 -37.19 -11.13 0.70
CA ASN A 180 -37.59 -9.74 0.53
C ASN A 180 -36.71 -8.83 1.39
N PHE A 181 -36.36 -7.68 0.83
CA PHE A 181 -35.43 -6.71 1.41
C PHE A 181 -36.11 -5.36 1.66
N LYS A 182 -35.76 -4.71 2.79
CA LYS A 182 -36.14 -3.33 3.09
C LYS A 182 -34.93 -2.55 3.63
N ASP A 183 -34.63 -1.39 3.04
CA ASP A 183 -33.69 -0.42 3.60
C ASP A 183 -34.44 0.49 4.60
N LEU A 184 -34.23 0.25 5.89
CA LEU A 184 -34.84 0.98 7.00
C LEU A 184 -33.95 2.14 7.49
N THR A 185 -32.83 2.43 6.83
CA THR A 185 -31.86 3.45 7.27
C THR A 185 -32.52 4.81 7.47
N LYS A 186 -33.48 5.17 6.62
CA LYS A 186 -34.21 6.44 6.69
C LYS A 186 -35.25 6.50 7.82
N GLU A 187 -35.61 5.37 8.43
CA GLU A 187 -36.55 5.29 9.55
C GLU A 187 -35.86 5.43 10.91
N VAL A 188 -34.54 5.46 10.93
CA VAL A 188 -33.78 5.71 12.15
C VAL A 188 -33.80 7.20 12.49
N ARG A 189 -34.10 7.51 13.76
CA ARG A 189 -34.03 8.86 14.33
C ARG A 189 -33.26 8.80 15.63
N ASP A 190 -32.22 9.63 15.76
CA ASP A 190 -31.35 9.69 16.95
C ASP A 190 -30.82 8.31 17.39
N GLY A 191 -30.43 7.48 16.41
CA GLY A 191 -29.95 6.12 16.64
C GLY A 191 -31.05 5.10 17.01
N LYS A 192 -32.31 5.50 17.06
CA LYS A 192 -33.45 4.66 17.41
C LYS A 192 -34.23 4.23 16.16
N LEU A 193 -34.59 2.95 16.08
CA LEU A 193 -35.52 2.42 15.09
C LEU A 193 -36.88 2.20 15.75
N SER A 194 -37.92 2.84 15.19
CA SER A 194 -39.31 2.63 15.56
C SER A 194 -40.06 2.06 14.35
N TRP A 195 -40.27 0.74 14.33
CA TRP A 195 -40.85 0.04 13.18
C TRP A 195 -41.67 -1.18 13.59
N THR A 196 -42.75 -1.46 12.87
CA THR A 196 -43.57 -2.67 13.02
C THR A 196 -43.62 -3.38 11.67
N PRO A 197 -43.12 -4.63 11.57
CA PRO A 197 -43.21 -5.38 10.32
C PRO A 197 -44.63 -5.95 10.15
N GLU A 198 -45.43 -5.36 9.28
CA GLU A 198 -46.84 -5.77 9.11
C GLU A 198 -46.99 -7.05 8.26
N ASP A 199 -46.05 -7.29 7.35
CA ASP A 199 -46.16 -8.25 6.26
C ASP A 199 -45.47 -9.59 6.52
N ALA A 200 -44.36 -9.60 7.25
CA ALA A 200 -43.60 -10.82 7.55
C ALA A 200 -42.78 -10.65 8.83
N SER A 201 -42.09 -11.71 9.26
CA SER A 201 -41.02 -11.57 10.26
C SER A 201 -39.70 -11.27 9.55
N TYR A 202 -38.87 -10.42 10.16
CA TYR A 202 -37.62 -9.94 9.57
C TYR A 202 -36.44 -10.08 10.53
N THR A 203 -35.27 -10.38 9.98
CA THR A 203 -33.99 -10.14 10.64
C THR A 203 -33.48 -8.76 10.21
N VAL A 204 -33.33 -7.85 11.16
CA VAL A 204 -32.78 -6.50 10.95
C VAL A 204 -31.29 -6.48 11.27
N TYR A 205 -30.50 -6.03 10.31
CA TYR A 205 -29.06 -5.81 10.40
C TYR A 205 -28.80 -4.32 10.58
N ALA A 206 -28.34 -3.92 11.77
CA ALA A 206 -27.76 -2.60 11.99
C ALA A 206 -26.25 -2.68 11.73
N LEU A 207 -25.80 -1.98 10.70
CA LEU A 207 -24.42 -1.98 10.22
C LEU A 207 -23.76 -0.68 10.63
N PHE A 208 -22.62 -0.79 11.32
CA PHE A 208 -21.87 0.35 11.83
C PHE A 208 -20.47 0.37 11.21
N THR A 209 -19.97 1.56 10.93
CA THR A 209 -18.54 1.79 10.66
C THR A 209 -17.81 1.94 11.99
N GLY A 210 -17.18 0.86 12.46
CA GLY A 210 -16.32 0.86 13.64
C GLY A 210 -14.88 1.27 13.32
N LYS A 211 -14.09 1.59 14.34
CA LYS A 211 -12.63 1.75 14.22
C LYS A 211 -11.91 0.46 14.62
N THR A 212 -10.82 0.11 13.93
CA THR A 212 -9.97 -1.02 14.34
C THR A 212 -9.22 -0.71 15.64
N GLY A 213 -8.91 0.57 15.87
CA GLY A 213 -8.08 1.02 16.98
C GLY A 213 -6.59 0.70 16.79
N GLN A 214 -6.19 0.19 15.62
CA GLN A 214 -4.81 -0.16 15.33
C GLN A 214 -3.91 1.09 15.43
N LYS A 215 -2.76 0.89 16.08
CA LYS A 215 -1.68 1.87 16.16
C LYS A 215 -0.52 1.41 15.28
N VAL A 216 0.27 2.37 14.82
CA VAL A 216 1.55 2.12 14.14
C VAL A 216 2.40 1.19 15.00
N LYS A 217 2.88 0.10 14.41
CA LYS A 217 3.79 -0.84 15.05
C LYS A 217 5.20 -0.27 14.96
N ARG A 218 5.97 -0.44 16.04
CA ARG A 218 7.41 -0.12 16.07
C ARG A 218 7.72 1.35 15.73
N ALA A 219 6.77 2.26 15.99
CA ALA A 219 6.94 3.67 15.71
C ALA A 219 8.22 4.26 16.34
N ALA A 220 8.85 5.16 15.60
CA ALA A 220 9.92 6.00 16.14
C ALA A 220 9.34 7.04 17.11
N PRO A 221 10.17 7.72 17.92
CA PRO A 221 9.78 8.92 18.64
C PRO A 221 9.05 9.92 17.73
N GLY A 222 7.95 10.50 18.20
CA GLY A 222 7.07 11.36 17.39
C GLY A 222 6.20 10.61 16.35
N GLY A 223 6.44 9.33 16.06
CA GLY A 223 5.71 8.59 15.02
C GLY A 223 4.52 7.74 15.49
N ALA A 224 4.23 7.74 16.81
CA ALA A 224 3.18 6.90 17.37
C ALA A 224 1.78 7.50 17.14
N GLY A 225 0.86 6.71 16.58
CA GLY A 225 -0.52 7.13 16.41
C GLY A 225 -1.38 6.10 15.68
N TYR A 226 -2.57 6.51 15.24
CA TYR A 226 -3.50 5.60 14.56
C TYR A 226 -3.00 5.22 13.17
N THR A 227 -3.28 3.99 12.76
CA THR A 227 -3.15 3.55 11.36
C THR A 227 -4.27 4.18 10.54
N LEU A 228 -3.95 4.73 9.37
CA LEU A 228 -4.93 5.41 8.50
C LEU A 228 -5.91 4.42 7.83
N ASP A 229 -7.09 4.89 7.44
CA ASP A 229 -8.05 4.14 6.62
C ASP A 229 -7.54 4.03 5.17
N HIS A 230 -6.96 2.88 4.84
CA HIS A 230 -6.33 2.62 3.55
C HIS A 230 -7.33 2.55 2.39
N TYR A 231 -8.64 2.51 2.67
CA TYR A 231 -9.68 2.58 1.65
C TYR A 231 -10.09 4.03 1.31
N SER A 232 -9.69 5.00 2.13
CA SER A 232 -10.14 6.39 2.05
C SER A 232 -9.09 7.28 1.38
N LYS A 233 -9.47 7.86 0.23
CA LYS A 233 -8.64 8.87 -0.44
C LYS A 233 -8.49 10.11 0.44
N GLU A 234 -9.55 10.50 1.12
CA GLU A 234 -9.57 11.65 2.02
C GLU A 234 -8.60 11.46 3.19
N ALA A 235 -8.59 10.26 3.80
CA ALA A 235 -7.64 9.92 4.86
C ALA A 235 -6.19 9.97 4.38
N PHE A 236 -5.92 9.50 3.16
CA PHE A 236 -4.58 9.56 2.59
C PHE A 236 -4.14 11.00 2.30
N VAL A 237 -5.02 11.84 1.74
CA VAL A 237 -4.71 13.25 1.44
C VAL A 237 -4.39 14.03 2.72
N ASP A 238 -5.15 13.79 3.79
CA ASP A 238 -4.87 14.38 5.10
C ASP A 238 -3.55 13.87 5.69
N TYR A 239 -3.33 12.54 5.62
CA TYR A 239 -2.11 11.90 6.12
C TYR A 239 -0.83 12.48 5.53
N ILE A 240 -0.80 12.82 4.23
CA ILE A 240 0.41 13.28 3.55
C ILE A 240 0.77 14.75 3.81
N GLN A 241 -0.15 15.58 4.32
CA GLN A 241 0.07 17.03 4.47
C GLN A 241 1.33 17.39 5.28
N PRO A 242 1.63 16.74 6.42
CA PRO A 242 2.84 17.06 7.18
C PRO A 242 4.13 16.69 6.42
N TYR A 243 4.08 15.64 5.61
CA TYR A 243 5.23 15.20 4.81
C TYR A 243 5.48 16.14 3.63
N ASP A 244 4.44 16.60 2.95
CA ASP A 244 4.56 17.59 1.87
C ASP A 244 5.22 18.88 2.41
N SER A 245 4.82 19.32 3.60
CA SER A 245 5.40 20.49 4.26
C SER A 245 6.87 20.26 4.63
N ALA A 246 7.17 19.15 5.30
CA ALA A 246 8.52 18.83 5.75
C ALA A 246 9.51 18.60 4.59
N PHE A 247 9.06 17.92 3.53
CA PHE A 247 9.90 17.63 2.37
C PHE A 247 9.98 18.78 1.36
N ALA A 248 9.19 19.85 1.52
CA ALA A 248 9.41 21.09 0.78
C ALA A 248 10.67 21.84 1.27
N GLU A 249 11.12 21.59 2.50
CA GLU A 249 12.26 22.28 3.12
C GLU A 249 13.61 21.57 2.89
N ILE A 250 13.60 20.29 2.50
CA ILE A 250 14.82 19.56 2.15
C ILE A 250 15.35 20.00 0.78
N LYS A 251 16.67 20.12 0.65
CA LYS A 251 17.33 20.55 -0.59
C LYS A 251 17.63 19.37 -1.50
N GLY A 252 17.97 18.23 -0.91
CA GLY A 252 18.13 16.96 -1.61
C GLY A 252 16.80 16.38 -2.07
N GLN A 253 16.86 15.36 -2.93
CA GLN A 253 15.67 14.62 -3.37
C GLN A 253 15.76 13.15 -2.96
N LEU A 254 14.72 12.67 -2.28
CA LEU A 254 14.47 11.24 -2.15
C LEU A 254 14.17 10.66 -3.53
N ARG A 255 14.71 9.47 -3.84
CA ARG A 255 14.46 8.80 -5.11
C ARG A 255 13.10 8.10 -5.11
N ALA A 256 12.75 7.44 -4.01
CA ALA A 256 11.46 6.75 -3.88
C ALA A 256 10.96 6.77 -2.43
N ILE A 257 9.64 6.64 -2.33
CA ILE A 257 8.94 6.36 -1.08
C ILE A 257 8.59 4.88 -1.05
N PHE A 258 9.04 4.18 -0.02
CA PHE A 258 8.76 2.76 0.20
C PHE A 258 7.51 2.58 1.05
N ASN A 259 6.67 1.62 0.67
CA ASN A 259 5.57 1.14 1.49
C ASN A 259 5.83 -0.32 1.82
N ASP A 260 5.90 -0.63 3.11
CA ASP A 260 6.18 -1.97 3.61
C ASP A 260 4.94 -2.88 3.45
N SER A 261 5.04 -4.13 3.91
CA SER A 261 3.88 -5.01 4.02
C SER A 261 2.74 -4.33 4.80
N TYR A 262 1.52 -4.36 4.24
CA TYR A 262 0.43 -3.54 4.75
C TYR A 262 0.10 -3.80 6.22
N GLU A 263 0.09 -5.06 6.69
CA GLU A 263 -0.16 -5.43 8.10
C GLU A 263 -1.28 -4.62 8.80
N VAL A 264 -2.30 -4.20 8.03
CA VAL A 264 -3.48 -3.50 8.54
C VAL A 264 -4.49 -4.55 8.95
N TYR A 265 -4.69 -4.71 10.25
CA TYR A 265 -5.46 -5.81 10.81
C TYR A 265 -6.90 -5.43 11.06
N GLY A 266 -7.81 -6.35 10.72
CA GLY A 266 -9.24 -6.23 11.00
C GLY A 266 -9.94 -5.12 10.22
N THR A 267 -9.34 -4.63 9.13
CA THR A 267 -9.96 -3.63 8.24
C THR A 267 -10.69 -4.33 7.10
N ASP A 268 -12.00 -4.12 7.00
CA ASP A 268 -12.87 -4.76 6.00
C ASP A 268 -13.99 -3.83 5.50
N PHE A 269 -14.02 -2.59 5.97
CA PHE A 269 -15.08 -1.63 5.67
C PHE A 269 -14.56 -0.20 5.71
N THR A 270 -15.27 0.73 5.07
CA THR A 270 -15.01 2.18 5.07
C THR A 270 -16.35 2.92 4.92
N PRO A 271 -16.50 4.20 5.33
CA PRO A 271 -17.78 4.91 5.22
C PRO A 271 -18.41 4.88 3.82
N LYS A 272 -17.59 4.87 2.76
CA LYS A 272 -18.02 4.86 1.36
C LYS A 272 -18.11 3.44 0.74
N PHE A 273 -18.08 2.38 1.56
CA PHE A 273 -17.97 1.01 1.05
C PHE A 273 -19.11 0.64 0.09
N PHE A 274 -20.36 0.93 0.45
CA PHE A 274 -21.51 0.62 -0.42
C PHE A 274 -21.46 1.34 -1.77
N GLU A 275 -21.13 2.63 -1.77
CA GLU A 275 -20.97 3.43 -2.99
C GLU A 275 -19.86 2.86 -3.88
N GLN A 276 -18.69 2.56 -3.31
CA GLN A 276 -17.58 2.00 -4.09
C GLN A 276 -17.86 0.57 -4.56
N PHE A 277 -18.56 -0.24 -3.75
CA PHE A 277 -18.96 -1.58 -4.16
C PHE A 277 -19.87 -1.53 -5.39
N GLU A 278 -20.94 -0.73 -5.35
CA GLU A 278 -21.86 -0.59 -6.48
C GLU A 278 -21.13 -0.11 -7.74
N LYS A 279 -20.25 0.88 -7.59
CA LYS A 279 -19.43 1.41 -8.69
C LYS A 279 -18.49 0.35 -9.29
N LEU A 280 -17.88 -0.50 -8.47
CA LEU A 280 -16.87 -1.47 -8.92
C LEU A 280 -17.47 -2.82 -9.34
N ARG A 281 -18.62 -3.20 -8.81
CA ARG A 281 -19.28 -4.50 -9.04
C ARG A 281 -20.52 -4.40 -9.90
N GLY A 282 -21.08 -3.21 -10.08
CA GLY A 282 -22.21 -2.94 -10.97
C GLY A 282 -23.59 -3.28 -10.40
N TYR A 283 -23.71 -3.49 -9.08
CA TYR A 283 -24.98 -3.72 -8.39
C TYR A 283 -24.90 -3.29 -6.91
N ASP A 284 -26.04 -2.94 -6.33
CA ASP A 284 -26.16 -2.59 -4.90
C ASP A 284 -25.92 -3.82 -4.02
N LEU A 285 -25.01 -3.74 -3.07
CA LEU A 285 -24.73 -4.81 -2.11
C LEU A 285 -25.82 -4.94 -1.04
N LYS A 286 -26.55 -3.87 -0.73
CA LYS A 286 -27.49 -3.87 0.41
C LYS A 286 -28.54 -4.98 0.31
N PRO A 287 -29.17 -5.28 -0.83
CA PRO A 287 -30.09 -6.42 -0.92
C PRO A 287 -29.46 -7.79 -0.66
N HIS A 288 -28.12 -7.90 -0.61
CA HIS A 288 -27.38 -9.16 -0.57
C HIS A 288 -26.42 -9.29 0.63
N ILE A 289 -26.24 -8.25 1.46
CA ILE A 289 -25.24 -8.27 2.53
C ILE A 289 -25.52 -9.32 3.62
N ASN A 290 -26.77 -9.75 3.79
CA ASN A 290 -27.10 -10.88 4.66
C ASN A 290 -26.46 -12.19 4.18
N LEU A 291 -26.23 -12.34 2.87
CA LEU A 291 -25.52 -13.48 2.29
C LEU A 291 -24.02 -13.38 2.55
N LEU A 292 -23.43 -12.18 2.41
CA LEU A 292 -22.02 -11.91 2.73
C LEU A 292 -21.71 -12.13 4.23
N LEU A 293 -22.68 -11.83 5.10
CA LEU A 293 -22.56 -11.96 6.56
C LEU A 293 -23.07 -13.30 7.11
N SER A 294 -23.33 -14.27 6.22
CA SER A 294 -23.74 -15.60 6.63
C SER A 294 -22.51 -16.48 6.87
N ASP A 295 -22.53 -17.27 7.94
CA ASP A 295 -21.50 -18.29 8.21
C ASP A 295 -21.72 -19.57 7.38
N SER A 296 -22.76 -19.60 6.54
CA SER A 296 -23.10 -20.74 5.69
C SER A 296 -22.30 -20.74 4.39
N ASP A 297 -21.52 -21.78 4.15
CA ASP A 297 -20.84 -22.01 2.87
C ASP A 297 -21.87 -22.36 1.78
N ASN A 298 -22.10 -21.43 0.84
CA ASN A 298 -22.98 -21.66 -0.31
C ASN A 298 -22.56 -20.81 -1.51
N ASP A 299 -22.82 -21.32 -2.72
CA ASP A 299 -22.39 -20.70 -3.98
C ASP A 299 -22.81 -19.24 -4.14
N LEU A 300 -24.00 -18.87 -3.67
CA LEU A 300 -24.48 -17.50 -3.82
C LEU A 300 -23.77 -16.56 -2.85
N GLY A 301 -23.70 -16.92 -1.57
CA GLY A 301 -22.99 -16.14 -0.55
C GLY A 301 -21.50 -15.97 -0.86
N ASN A 302 -20.85 -17.02 -1.36
CA ASN A 302 -19.43 -16.97 -1.74
C ASN A 302 -19.15 -16.10 -2.98
N ARG A 303 -20.17 -15.83 -3.81
CA ARG A 303 -20.06 -14.97 -5.00
C ARG A 303 -20.31 -13.50 -4.71
N VAL A 304 -21.04 -13.21 -3.64
CA VAL A 304 -21.28 -11.84 -3.13
C VAL A 304 -20.00 -11.34 -2.48
#